data_AF-A0A535NZR5-F1
#
_entry.id   AF-A0A535NZR5-F1
#
_cell.length_a   1.000
_cell.length_b   1.000
_cell.length_c   1.000
_cell.angle_alpha   90.00
_cell.angle_beta   90.00
_cell.angle_gamma   90.00
#
_symmetry.space_group_name_H-M   'P 1'
#
loop_
_entity.id
_entity.type
_entity.pdbx_description
1 polymer ?
#
loop_
_entity_poly.entity_id
_entity_poly.type
_entity_poly.pdbx_seq_one_letter_code
_entity_poly.pdbx_strand_id
1 'polypeptide(L)'
;MAGLVPARPCCQLSELLGIYYGSRGRLLGSQRGRSAYFSLLRNAVARKVVRLGRAVARMEAKYQAVRTRKRMSFFIELSLPNELVPAFTKPPVHAVPEAACDRKALLRGLFLGCGSVNAPNTR
;
A
#
# COMPACT_ATOMS: atom_id res chain seq x y z
N MET A 1 -2.27 5.62 13.23
CA MET A 1 -1.26 5.75 12.15
C MET A 1 -1.83 5.73 10.72
N ALA A 2 -2.90 4.99 10.42
CA ALA A 2 -3.44 4.93 9.04
C ALA A 2 -4.11 6.25 8.55
N GLY A 3 -4.41 7.18 9.45
CA GLY A 3 -4.97 8.49 9.10
C GLY A 3 -3.97 9.50 8.53
N LEU A 4 -2.67 9.28 8.72
CA LEU A 4 -1.61 10.21 8.32
C LEU A 4 -1.11 9.88 6.91
N VAL A 5 -1.01 10.90 6.06
CA VAL A 5 -0.32 10.84 4.77
C VAL A 5 1.04 11.54 4.96
N PRO A 6 2.18 10.92 4.59
CA PRO A 6 3.48 11.59 4.66
C PRO A 6 3.46 12.91 3.86
N ALA A 7 4.13 13.95 4.37
CA ALA A 7 4.14 15.25 3.68
C ALA A 7 4.93 15.21 2.35
N ARG A 8 6.04 14.46 2.31
CA ARG A 8 6.92 14.39 1.12
C ARG A 8 6.43 13.35 0.12
N PRO A 9 6.39 13.65 -1.20
CA PRO A 9 5.96 12.71 -2.23
C PRO A 9 6.75 11.39 -2.25
N CYS A 10 8.07 11.44 -2.07
CA CYS A 10 8.93 10.24 -2.00
C CYS A 10 8.53 9.30 -0.85
N CYS A 11 8.20 9.85 0.30
CA CYS A 11 7.71 9.09 1.46
C CYS A 11 6.31 8.52 1.22
N GLN A 12 5.44 9.22 0.48
CA GLN A 12 4.10 8.73 0.13
C GLN A 12 4.20 7.50 -0.78
N LEU A 13 5.03 7.57 -1.82
CA LEU A 13 5.29 6.44 -2.71
C LEU A 13 5.94 5.28 -1.95
N SER A 14 6.95 5.56 -1.13
CA SER A 14 7.63 4.53 -0.32
C SER A 14 6.65 3.83 0.64
N GLU A 15 5.76 4.57 1.30
CA GLU A 15 4.73 3.97 2.15
C GLU A 15 3.72 3.15 1.35
N LEU A 16 3.31 3.61 0.16
CA LEU A 16 2.41 2.87 -0.72
C LEU A 16 3.05 1.55 -1.20
N LEU A 17 4.33 1.57 -1.59
CA LEU A 17 5.11 0.39 -1.95
C LEU A 17 5.26 -0.56 -0.76
N GLY A 18 5.47 -0.02 0.45
CA GLY A 18 5.51 -0.82 1.67
C GLY A 18 4.21 -1.61 1.88
N ILE A 19 3.05 -0.95 1.72
CA ILE A 19 1.74 -1.64 1.82
C ILE A 19 1.58 -2.67 0.70
N TYR A 20 1.99 -2.33 -0.52
CA TYR A 20 1.95 -3.23 -1.68
C TYR A 20 2.73 -4.51 -1.40
N TYR A 21 3.99 -4.40 -0.95
CA TYR A 21 4.80 -5.58 -0.61
C TYR A 21 4.25 -6.34 0.58
N GLY A 22 3.85 -5.65 1.66
CA GLY A 22 3.34 -6.29 2.87
C GLY A 22 2.03 -7.06 2.64
N SER A 23 1.15 -6.51 1.81
CA SER A 23 -0.13 -7.17 1.46
C SER A 23 -0.02 -8.24 0.38
N ARG A 24 1.21 -8.57 -0.08
CA ARG A 24 1.46 -9.42 -1.25
C ARG A 24 0.69 -8.94 -2.48
N GLY A 25 0.78 -7.64 -2.72
CA GLY A 25 0.14 -6.97 -3.84
C GLY A 25 0.61 -7.56 -5.17
N ARG A 26 -0.25 -7.43 -6.18
CA ARG A 26 -0.02 -7.98 -7.52
C ARG A 26 -0.11 -6.89 -8.55
N LEU A 27 0.76 -6.93 -9.55
CA LEU A 27 0.67 -6.06 -10.70
C LEU A 27 -0.22 -6.73 -11.74
N LEU A 28 -1.41 -6.20 -11.95
CA LEU A 28 -2.35 -6.69 -12.95
C LEU A 28 -2.10 -5.98 -14.28
N GLY A 29 -2.19 -6.74 -15.38
CA GLY A 29 -2.33 -6.19 -16.73
C GLY A 29 -3.80 -6.04 -17.05
N SER A 30 -4.19 -4.89 -17.57
CA SER A 30 -5.52 -4.61 -18.11
C SER A 30 -5.38 -4.01 -19.51
N GLN A 31 -6.43 -4.10 -20.34
CA GLN A 31 -6.46 -3.43 -21.65
C GLN A 31 -6.27 -1.91 -21.54
N ARG A 32 -6.53 -1.32 -20.36
CA ARG A 32 -6.38 0.11 -20.09
C ARG A 32 -5.05 0.50 -19.42
N GLY A 33 -4.14 -0.46 -19.21
CA GLY A 33 -2.83 -0.22 -18.57
C GLY A 33 -2.53 -1.19 -17.42
N ARG A 34 -1.60 -0.81 -16.54
CA ARG A 34 -1.20 -1.60 -15.38
C ARG A 34 -1.89 -1.10 -14.12
N SER A 35 -2.29 -2.03 -13.25
CA SER A 35 -2.90 -1.70 -11.96
C SER A 35 -2.18 -2.41 -10.81
N ALA A 36 -1.96 -1.70 -9.70
CA ALA A 36 -1.53 -2.31 -8.45
C ALA A 36 -2.75 -2.84 -7.69
N TYR A 37 -2.79 -4.15 -7.45
CA TYR A 37 -3.84 -4.83 -6.73
C TYR A 37 -3.43 -5.12 -5.29
N PHE A 38 -4.29 -4.78 -4.34
CA PHE A 38 -4.08 -4.97 -2.90
C PHE A 38 -5.17 -5.86 -2.32
N SER A 39 -4.79 -6.76 -1.41
CA SER A 39 -5.72 -7.58 -0.62
C SER A 39 -5.48 -7.31 0.87
N LEU A 40 -6.40 -6.60 1.51
CA LEU A 40 -6.24 -6.06 2.85
C LEU A 40 -7.32 -6.57 3.80
N LEU A 41 -6.97 -6.71 5.08
CA LEU A 41 -7.91 -7.15 6.13
C LEU A 41 -8.47 -5.98 6.95
N ARG A 42 -7.85 -4.80 6.87
CA ARG A 42 -8.18 -3.64 7.69
C ARG A 42 -8.67 -2.49 6.81
N ASN A 43 -9.92 -2.05 7.03
CA ASN A 43 -10.52 -0.92 6.30
C ASN A 43 -9.67 0.35 6.41
N ALA A 44 -9.08 0.61 7.58
CA ALA A 44 -8.22 1.79 7.77
C ALA A 44 -7.01 1.80 6.81
N VAL A 45 -6.42 0.64 6.54
CA VAL A 45 -5.31 0.51 5.58
C VAL A 45 -5.82 0.66 4.16
N ALA A 46 -6.98 0.09 3.85
CA ALA A 46 -7.63 0.24 2.55
C ALA A 46 -7.88 1.72 2.19
N ARG A 47 -8.46 2.49 3.12
CA ARG A 47 -8.63 3.95 2.94
C ARG A 47 -7.30 4.68 2.78
N LYS A 48 -6.25 4.23 3.48
CA LYS A 48 -4.92 4.83 3.36
C LYS A 48 -4.33 4.61 1.96
N VAL A 49 -4.46 3.41 1.40
CA VAL A 49 -4.01 3.12 0.02
C VAL A 49 -4.69 4.06 -0.97
N VAL A 50 -6.00 4.27 -0.86
CA VAL A 50 -6.72 5.23 -1.73
C VAL A 50 -6.19 6.66 -1.55
N ARG A 51 -5.96 7.10 -0.32
CA ARG A 51 -5.41 8.44 -0.04
C ARG A 51 -3.98 8.61 -0.58
N LEU A 52 -3.13 7.60 -0.43
CA LEU A 52 -1.76 7.61 -0.94
C LEU A 52 -1.75 7.61 -2.48
N GLY A 53 -2.57 6.78 -3.13
CA GLY A 53 -2.68 6.78 -4.60
C GLY A 53 -3.11 8.14 -5.15
N ARG A 54 -4.08 8.79 -4.50
CA ARG A 54 -4.49 10.17 -4.84
C ARG A 54 -3.37 11.18 -4.64
N ALA A 55 -2.62 11.09 -3.55
CA ALA A 55 -1.54 12.03 -3.22
C ALA A 55 -0.32 11.87 -4.14
N VAL A 56 0.03 10.62 -4.50
CA VAL A 56 1.22 10.32 -5.32
C VAL A 56 1.02 10.77 -6.77
N ALA A 57 -0.11 10.41 -7.39
CA ALA A 57 -0.31 10.70 -8.82
C ALA A 57 -1.79 10.79 -9.22
N ARG A 58 -2.68 11.20 -8.30
CA ARG A 58 -4.14 11.27 -8.56
C ARG A 58 -4.72 9.96 -9.12
N MET A 59 -4.17 8.83 -8.67
CA MET A 59 -4.57 7.52 -9.17
C MET A 59 -6.04 7.23 -8.90
N GLU A 60 -6.72 6.65 -9.88
CA GLU A 60 -8.05 6.10 -9.68
C GLU A 60 -7.98 4.76 -8.93
N ALA A 61 -8.94 4.57 -8.03
CA ALA A 61 -9.02 3.38 -7.18
C ALA A 61 -10.38 2.73 -7.36
N LYS A 62 -10.41 1.47 -7.79
CA LYS A 62 -11.58 0.61 -7.62
C LYS A 62 -11.49 -0.07 -6.26
N TYR A 63 -12.59 -0.05 -5.52
CA TYR A 63 -12.67 -0.59 -4.18
C TYR A 63 -13.78 -1.63 -4.11
N GLN A 64 -13.46 -2.78 -3.51
CA GLN A 64 -14.43 -3.83 -3.24
C GLN A 64 -14.27 -4.32 -1.81
N ALA A 65 -15.36 -4.31 -1.05
CA ALA A 65 -15.42 -4.92 0.27
C ALA A 65 -16.18 -6.24 0.18
N VAL A 66 -15.57 -7.33 0.63
CA VAL A 66 -16.18 -8.65 0.63
C VAL A 66 -16.29 -9.15 2.05
N ARG A 67 -17.53 -9.47 2.46
CA ARG A 67 -17.81 -10.09 3.75
C ARG A 67 -17.87 -11.60 3.57
N THR A 68 -17.06 -12.32 4.34
CA THR A 68 -17.17 -13.77 4.49
C THR A 68 -17.66 -14.09 5.90
N ARG A 69 -18.03 -15.35 6.16
CA ARG A 69 -18.39 -15.81 7.52
C ARG A 69 -17.27 -15.59 8.54
N LYS A 70 -16.01 -15.64 8.10
CA LYS A 70 -14.82 -15.54 8.98
C LYS A 70 -14.35 -14.10 9.18
N ARG A 71 -14.42 -13.26 8.15
CA ARG A 71 -13.85 -11.90 8.18
C ARG A 71 -14.34 -11.01 7.04
N MET A 72 -14.13 -9.72 7.21
CA MET A 72 -14.14 -8.72 6.12
C MET A 72 -12.79 -8.71 5.40
N SER A 73 -12.82 -8.60 4.08
CA SER A 73 -11.66 -8.37 3.22
C SER A 73 -11.91 -7.15 2.33
N PHE A 74 -10.85 -6.41 2.03
CA PHE A 74 -10.87 -5.19 1.23
C PHE A 74 -9.91 -5.35 0.06
N PHE A 75 -10.43 -5.25 -1.16
CA PHE A 75 -9.66 -5.34 -2.38
C PHE A 75 -9.62 -3.97 -3.04
N ILE A 76 -8.41 -3.57 -3.43
CA ILE A 76 -8.19 -2.28 -4.10
C ILE A 76 -7.42 -2.55 -5.38
N GLU A 77 -7.93 -2.02 -6.48
CA GLU A 77 -7.19 -1.91 -7.73
C GLU A 77 -6.88 -0.42 -7.95
N LEU A 78 -5.60 -0.06 -7.88
CA LEU A 78 -5.10 1.28 -8.19
C LEU A 78 -4.54 1.31 -9.61
N SER A 79 -5.12 2.13 -10.47
CA SER A 79 -4.60 2.34 -11.82
C SER A 79 -3.28 3.11 -11.76
N LEU A 80 -2.21 2.53 -12.32
CA LEU A 80 -0.88 3.11 -12.27
C LEU A 80 -0.59 3.95 -13.52
N PRO A 81 -0.08 5.18 -13.36
CA PRO A 81 0.61 5.88 -14.42
C PRO A 81 1.84 5.08 -14.88
N ASN A 82 2.17 5.19 -16.17
CA ASN A 82 3.26 4.42 -16.78
C ASN A 82 4.61 4.66 -16.10
N GLU A 83 4.83 5.88 -15.60
CA GLU A 83 6.06 6.31 -14.91
C GLU A 83 6.26 5.59 -13.57
N LEU A 84 5.17 5.11 -12.96
CA LEU A 84 5.20 4.45 -11.65
C LEU A 84 5.20 2.93 -11.74
N VAL A 85 4.87 2.36 -12.90
CA VAL A 85 4.92 0.90 -13.12
C VAL A 85 6.28 0.29 -12.71
N PRO A 86 7.45 0.88 -13.08
CA PRO A 86 8.75 0.34 -12.69
C PRO A 86 8.95 0.22 -11.17
N ALA A 87 8.30 1.07 -10.37
CA ALA A 87 8.40 1.01 -8.92
C ALA A 87 7.67 -0.23 -8.36
N PHE A 88 6.54 -0.63 -8.97
CA PHE A 88 5.75 -1.78 -8.55
C PHE A 88 6.22 -3.12 -9.12
N THR A 89 7.12 -3.10 -10.12
CA THR A 89 7.75 -4.31 -10.67
C THR A 89 9.00 -4.73 -9.90
N LYS A 90 9.65 -3.82 -9.17
CA LYS A 90 10.88 -4.13 -8.42
C LYS A 90 10.60 -5.14 -7.30
N PRO A 91 11.45 -6.17 -7.12
CA PRO A 91 11.35 -7.06 -5.97
C PRO A 91 11.58 -6.28 -4.66
N PRO A 92 10.93 -6.66 -3.54
CA PRO A 92 11.09 -5.97 -2.26
C PRO A 92 12.56 -5.85 -1.81
N VAL A 93 13.38 -6.86 -2.09
CA VAL A 93 14.82 -6.91 -1.75
C VAL A 93 15.60 -5.77 -2.39
N HIS A 94 15.16 -5.28 -3.55
CA HIS A 94 15.81 -4.19 -4.29
C HIS A 94 15.03 -2.87 -4.20
N ALA A 95 14.02 -2.80 -3.34
CA ALA A 95 13.12 -1.65 -3.22
C ALA A 95 13.32 -0.85 -1.93
N VAL A 96 14.36 -1.15 -1.14
CA VAL A 96 14.67 -0.43 0.09
C VAL A 96 15.34 0.91 -0.24
N PRO A 97 14.76 2.06 0.15
CA PRO A 97 15.36 3.36 -0.11
C PRO A 97 16.60 3.64 0.75
N GLU A 98 17.54 4.41 0.20
CA GLU A 98 18.71 4.92 0.91
C GLU A 98 18.34 5.98 1.94
N ALA A 99 17.45 6.92 1.57
CA ALA A 99 17.03 7.99 2.46
C ALA A 99 16.28 7.45 3.69
N ALA A 100 16.72 7.85 4.88
CA ALA A 100 16.16 7.37 6.15
C ALA A 100 14.65 7.65 6.29
N CYS A 101 14.17 8.79 5.79
CA CYS A 101 12.74 9.13 5.83
C CYS A 101 11.88 8.19 4.97
N ASP A 102 12.38 7.83 3.79
CA ASP A 102 11.71 6.93 2.85
C ASP A 102 11.74 5.49 3.36
N ARG A 103 12.86 5.06 3.95
CA ARG A 103 12.98 3.75 4.63
C ARG A 103 11.98 3.63 5.77
N LYS A 104 11.85 4.67 6.61
CA LYS A 104 10.83 4.72 7.68
C LYS A 104 9.41 4.66 7.10
N ALA A 105 9.16 5.30 5.97
CA ALA A 105 7.86 5.27 5.31
C ALA A 105 7.55 3.89 4.71
N LEU A 106 8.52 3.26 4.05
CA LEU A 106 8.43 1.89 3.54
C LEU A 106 8.10 0.89 4.66
N LEU A 107 8.86 0.93 5.76
CA LEU A 107 8.64 0.03 6.91
C LEU A 107 7.27 0.25 7.56
N ARG A 108 6.81 1.51 7.64
CA ARG A 108 5.45 1.82 8.09
C ARG A 108 4.39 1.20 7.19
N GLY A 109 4.57 1.31 5.88
CA GLY A 109 3.69 0.70 4.89
C GLY A 109 3.68 -0.83 5.00
N LEU A 110 4.85 -1.44 5.13
CA LEU A 110 5.02 -2.89 5.32
C LEU A 110 4.26 -3.37 6.56
N PHE A 111 4.44 -2.69 7.69
CA PHE A 111 3.71 -2.97 8.91
C PHE A 111 2.20 -2.82 8.76
N LEU A 112 1.72 -1.84 8.00
CA LEU A 112 0.29 -1.69 7.73
C LEU A 112 -0.26 -2.81 6.83
N GLY A 113 0.55 -3.35 5.92
CA GLY A 113 0.18 -4.42 5.00
C GLY A 113 0.06 -5.79 5.67
N CYS A 114 1.05 -6.19 6.49
CA CYS A 114 1.10 -7.52 7.11
C CYS A 114 1.38 -7.52 8.62
N GLY A 115 1.73 -6.39 9.22
CA GLY A 115 2.19 -6.32 10.60
C GLY A 115 1.07 -6.48 11.63
N SER A 116 1.43 -7.10 12.74
CA SER A 116 0.65 -7.16 13.97
C SER A 116 1.57 -6.99 15.17
N VAL A 117 1.12 -6.21 16.15
CA VAL A 117 1.77 -6.12 17.46
C VAL A 117 0.75 -6.66 18.46
N ASN A 118 1.16 -7.65 19.25
CA ASN A 118 0.37 -8.13 20.38
C ASN A 118 0.38 -7.06 21.46
N ALA A 119 -0.72 -6.86 22.18
CA ALA A 119 -0.80 -5.87 23.25
C ALA A 119 0.28 -6.18 24.31
N PRO A 120 1.36 -5.39 24.42
CA PRO A 120 2.34 -5.61 25.47
C PRO A 120 1.65 -5.25 26.78
N ASN A 121 1.54 -6.24 27.68
CA ASN A 121 0.92 -6.03 28.98
C ASN A 121 1.85 -5.11 29.79
N THR A 122 1.36 -3.94 30.17
CA THR A 122 2.04 -3.06 31.12
C THR A 122 1.76 -3.60 32.52
N ARG A 123 2.52 -4.62 32.94
CA ARG A 123 2.71 -4.84 34.38
C ARG A 123 3.79 -3.90 34.88
#